data_AF-A0A2K1IDA0-F1
#
_entry.id   AF-A0A2K1IDA0-F1
#
_cell.length_a   1.000
_cell.length_b   1.000
_cell.length_c   1.000
_cell.angle_alpha   90.00
_cell.angle_beta   90.00
_cell.angle_gamma   90.00
#
_symmetry.space_group_name_H-M   'P 1'
#
loop_
_entity.id
_entity.type
_entity.pdbx_description
1 polymer ?
#
loop_
_entity_poly.entity_id
_entity_poly.type
_entity_poly.pdbx_seq_one_letter_code
_entity_poly.pdbx_strand_id
1 'polypeptide(L)'
;MRNQPTRGFGLLNVSQEANMSIMAGWVALNSSSSNKGNIKQLCCLHLDHVDSGIPQWGLGTMFEGRLCHKNEDSEHISVLDLPELVLEEILGRLPPASLCQMAGVCQDLRRRCRSDHLWKTLLEEKWARVVGPSAFQEWQRQVILTAEQAPPAERPPRIWGWPLSCFWPLKWLNLQNQTPAVPPPDSLMAWYWALESGSFWFPAQVYNRENGHVGFMLSCYDAELNYDRQTDAFKARYPPHGQRTAVVEEGVQWERLRAPPVDTPAQVLHQSDCLADLQPGDHVEVQWRRNKDFPYGWWYGVVGHSEACEGNTRHCRCHFLDTVWLEFNQYMVGSRWRRAAINRKSHREEGNEEEGFYGGIRKLTSREAIGTWNDLWPTEDLQ
;
A
#
# COMPACT_ATOMS: atom_id res chain seq x y z
N MET A 1 -1.35 -54.21 -35.07
CA MET A 1 -1.24 -54.34 -33.60
C MET A 1 -0.93 -52.97 -33.01
N ARG A 2 -1.82 -52.50 -32.12
CA ARG A 2 -1.69 -51.45 -31.08
C ARG A 2 -1.32 -50.03 -31.54
N ASN A 3 -1.85 -48.93 -30.99
CA ASN A 3 -3.05 -48.57 -30.21
C ASN A 3 -2.96 -47.03 -30.09
N GLN A 4 -4.06 -46.29 -30.23
CA GLN A 4 -4.25 -44.94 -29.65
C GLN A 4 -4.88 -45.08 -28.24
N PRO A 5 -5.15 -44.00 -27.46
CA PRO A 5 -4.48 -42.70 -27.25
C PRO A 5 -4.37 -42.36 -25.73
N THR A 6 -3.89 -41.17 -25.33
CA THR A 6 -4.41 -40.47 -24.11
C THR A 6 -4.10 -38.97 -24.10
N ARG A 7 -5.15 -38.19 -23.87
CA ARG A 7 -5.16 -36.76 -23.55
C ARG A 7 -4.57 -36.54 -22.14
N GLY A 8 -3.81 -35.46 -21.97
CA GLY A 8 -3.49 -34.88 -20.67
C GLY A 8 -3.91 -33.43 -20.62
N PHE A 9 -5.18 -33.19 -20.26
CA PHE A 9 -5.60 -31.94 -19.62
C PHE A 9 -5.10 -31.98 -18.18
N GLY A 10 -4.44 -30.92 -17.71
CA GLY A 10 -3.87 -30.86 -16.36
C GLY A 10 -3.81 -29.44 -15.81
N LEU A 11 -4.98 -28.97 -15.34
CA LEU A 11 -5.19 -28.08 -14.19
C LEU A 11 -4.33 -26.80 -14.12
N LEU A 12 -4.77 -25.76 -14.83
CA LEU A 12 -4.58 -24.38 -14.36
C LEU A 12 -5.34 -24.20 -13.04
N ASN A 13 -4.65 -23.65 -12.06
CA ASN A 13 -5.06 -23.56 -10.67
C ASN A 13 -6.19 -22.54 -10.53
N VAL A 14 -7.39 -22.96 -10.15
CA VAL A 14 -8.58 -22.10 -9.96
C VAL A 14 -8.36 -21.00 -8.90
N SER A 15 -7.33 -21.12 -8.04
CA SER A 15 -6.96 -20.05 -7.10
C SER A 15 -6.21 -18.86 -7.74
N GLN A 16 -5.53 -19.04 -8.87
CA GLN A 16 -4.87 -17.93 -9.58
C GLN A 16 -5.88 -16.99 -10.25
N GLU A 17 -6.98 -17.51 -10.79
CA GLU A 17 -8.03 -16.70 -11.42
C GLU A 17 -8.87 -15.93 -10.38
N ALA A 18 -9.11 -16.51 -9.20
CA ALA A 18 -9.81 -15.83 -8.11
C ALA A 18 -8.97 -14.67 -7.52
N ASN A 19 -7.66 -14.86 -7.37
CA ASN A 19 -6.74 -13.84 -6.85
C ASN A 19 -6.50 -12.70 -7.85
N MET A 20 -6.48 -13.00 -9.16
CA MET A 20 -6.47 -11.99 -10.21
C MET A 20 -7.77 -11.17 -10.25
N SER A 21 -8.92 -11.75 -9.88
CA SER A 21 -10.21 -11.05 -9.86
C SER A 21 -10.32 -10.04 -8.71
N ILE A 22 -9.79 -10.38 -7.53
CA ILE A 22 -9.75 -9.48 -6.36
C ILE A 22 -8.85 -8.25 -6.65
N MET A 23 -7.71 -8.47 -7.32
CA MET A 23 -6.80 -7.39 -7.71
C MET A 23 -7.18 -6.67 -9.01
N ALA A 24 -7.85 -7.31 -9.96
CA ALA A 24 -8.43 -6.63 -11.12
C ALA A 24 -9.51 -5.64 -10.68
N GLY A 25 -10.28 -5.96 -9.63
CA GLY A 25 -11.15 -5.01 -8.94
C GLY A 25 -10.38 -3.88 -8.26
N TRP A 26 -9.25 -4.18 -7.61
CA TRP A 26 -8.39 -3.19 -6.93
C TRP A 26 -7.70 -2.21 -7.90
N VAL A 27 -7.19 -2.71 -9.04
CA VAL A 27 -6.59 -1.91 -10.12
C VAL A 27 -7.65 -1.09 -10.86
N ALA A 28 -8.83 -1.68 -11.15
CA ALA A 28 -9.92 -0.98 -11.84
C ALA A 28 -10.54 0.15 -10.99
N LEU A 29 -10.62 -0.01 -9.67
CA LEU A 29 -11.18 1.03 -8.77
C LEU A 29 -10.23 2.21 -8.59
N ASN A 30 -8.91 1.98 -8.52
CA ASN A 30 -7.92 3.06 -8.41
C ASN A 30 -7.68 3.83 -9.72
N SER A 31 -8.13 3.29 -10.86
CA SER A 31 -8.10 3.98 -12.15
C SER A 31 -9.43 4.64 -12.54
N SER A 32 -10.50 4.51 -11.74
CA SER A 32 -11.85 5.01 -12.08
C SER A 32 -12.59 5.80 -11.00
N SER A 33 -11.93 6.30 -9.95
CA SER A 33 -12.56 7.21 -8.98
C SER A 33 -12.67 8.66 -9.50
N SER A 34 -13.56 8.86 -10.48
CA SER A 34 -14.13 10.16 -10.85
C SER A 34 -15.64 10.10 -10.70
N ASN A 35 -16.10 10.16 -9.45
CA ASN A 35 -17.38 10.74 -9.02
C ASN A 35 -17.64 10.38 -7.55
N LYS A 36 -17.18 11.23 -6.62
CA LYS A 36 -17.81 11.30 -5.30
C LYS A 36 -18.81 12.46 -5.33
N GLY A 37 -20.07 12.10 -5.52
CA GLY A 37 -21.21 13.00 -5.39
C GLY A 37 -21.32 13.53 -3.96
N ASN A 38 -21.68 14.81 -3.89
CA ASN A 38 -22.07 15.58 -2.71
C ASN A 38 -22.84 14.76 -1.66
N ILE A 39 -22.35 14.74 -0.42
CA ILE A 39 -23.21 14.73 0.77
C ILE A 39 -22.72 15.84 1.71
N LYS A 40 -23.36 17.00 1.57
CA LYS A 40 -23.39 18.02 2.61
C LYS A 40 -24.40 17.61 3.68
N GLN A 41 -23.97 17.72 4.93
CA GLN A 41 -24.67 18.44 6.01
C GLN A 41 -26.02 17.87 6.50
N LEU A 42 -25.99 17.26 7.70
CA LEU A 42 -27.10 17.38 8.64
C LEU A 42 -26.61 17.54 10.09
N CYS A 43 -26.98 18.70 10.61
CA CYS A 43 -26.94 19.29 11.94
C CYS A 43 -26.74 18.40 13.19
N CYS A 44 -25.82 18.87 14.03
CA CYS A 44 -26.04 19.32 15.42
C CYS A 44 -27.14 18.64 16.24
N LEU A 45 -26.74 17.87 17.25
CA LEU A 45 -27.40 17.86 18.56
C LEU A 45 -26.35 18.02 19.66
N HIS A 46 -26.51 19.11 20.40
CA HIS A 46 -25.90 19.41 21.70
C HIS A 46 -26.25 18.30 22.69
N LEU A 47 -25.29 17.87 23.50
CA LEU A 47 -25.56 17.11 24.72
C LEU A 47 -24.71 17.70 25.84
N ASP A 48 -25.43 18.26 26.81
CA ASP A 48 -24.95 18.94 27.99
C ASP A 48 -24.17 18.02 28.94
N HIS A 49 -23.28 18.68 29.69
CA HIS A 49 -22.59 18.17 30.87
C HIS A 49 -23.57 17.58 31.90
N VAL A 50 -23.37 16.32 32.32
CA VAL A 50 -23.74 15.84 33.66
C VAL A 50 -22.66 14.91 34.21
N ASP A 51 -22.34 15.17 35.48
CA ASP A 51 -21.23 14.69 36.29
C ASP A 51 -21.19 13.18 36.62
N SER A 52 -19.94 12.73 36.74
CA SER A 52 -19.36 11.74 37.66
C SER A 52 -20.20 10.56 38.19
N GLY A 53 -19.84 9.36 37.75
CA GLY A 53 -20.12 8.11 38.45
C GLY A 53 -19.33 6.96 37.81
N ILE A 54 -18.15 6.64 38.37
CA ILE A 54 -17.32 5.50 37.95
C ILE A 54 -17.92 4.21 38.54
N PRO A 55 -18.36 3.22 37.73
CA PRO A 55 -18.63 1.90 38.25
C PRO A 55 -17.32 1.09 38.22
N GLN A 56 -16.81 0.75 39.40
CA GLN A 56 -15.78 -0.26 39.59
C GLN A 56 -16.35 -1.64 39.22
N TRP A 57 -15.84 -2.25 38.16
CA TRP A 57 -16.14 -3.66 37.87
C TRP A 57 -15.17 -4.54 38.67
N GLY A 58 -15.66 -5.09 39.77
CA GLY A 58 -14.96 -6.07 40.58
C GLY A 58 -14.79 -7.40 39.84
N LEU A 59 -13.55 -7.89 39.80
CA LEU A 59 -13.21 -9.27 39.44
C LEU A 59 -13.80 -10.22 40.49
N GLY A 60 -14.81 -10.99 40.10
CA GLY A 60 -15.44 -12.02 40.92
C GLY A 60 -15.78 -13.24 40.06
N THR A 61 -14.95 -14.26 40.17
CA THR A 61 -15.16 -15.67 39.81
C THR A 61 -16.62 -16.13 39.72
N MET A 62 -17.03 -16.68 38.57
CA MET A 62 -18.02 -17.77 38.50
C MET A 62 -18.04 -18.42 37.10
N PHE A 63 -17.14 -19.38 36.87
CA PHE A 63 -17.37 -20.44 35.87
C PHE A 63 -17.65 -21.73 36.64
N GLU A 64 -18.90 -21.92 37.02
CA GLU A 64 -19.44 -23.25 37.31
C GLU A 64 -20.25 -23.70 36.10
N GLY A 65 -19.83 -24.80 35.49
CA GLY A 65 -20.62 -25.50 34.48
C GLY A 65 -21.93 -25.96 35.10
N ARG A 66 -23.02 -25.26 34.80
CA ARG A 66 -24.37 -25.70 35.09
C ARG A 66 -25.01 -26.24 33.82
N LEU A 67 -25.43 -27.51 33.87
CA LEU A 67 -26.42 -28.09 32.97
C LEU A 67 -27.58 -27.10 32.80
N CYS A 68 -27.95 -26.79 31.56
CA CYS A 68 -29.08 -25.92 31.26
C CYS A 68 -30.38 -26.52 31.81
N HIS A 69 -30.92 -25.91 32.85
CA HIS A 69 -32.34 -26.01 33.19
C HIS A 69 -33.11 -25.15 32.19
N LYS A 70 -34.06 -25.75 31.46
CA LYS A 70 -35.03 -25.01 30.65
C LYS A 70 -35.98 -24.27 31.59
N ASN A 71 -35.89 -22.95 31.61
CA ASN A 71 -36.97 -22.09 32.09
C ASN A 71 -37.45 -21.22 30.92
N GLU A 72 -38.76 -21.02 30.89
CA GLU A 72 -39.56 -20.41 29.82
C GLU A 72 -39.20 -18.95 29.53
N ASP A 73 -39.08 -18.66 28.23
CA ASP A 73 -39.41 -17.45 27.48
C ASP A 73 -39.09 -16.08 28.11
N SER A 74 -37.81 -15.76 28.11
CA SER A 74 -37.38 -14.39 27.78
C SER A 74 -36.79 -14.44 26.38
N GLU A 75 -37.45 -13.79 25.41
CA GLU A 75 -36.88 -13.56 24.07
C GLU A 75 -35.66 -12.66 24.21
N HIS A 76 -34.52 -13.24 24.56
CA HIS A 76 -33.24 -12.57 24.50
C HIS A 76 -32.85 -12.43 23.03
N ILE A 77 -33.17 -11.27 22.45
CA ILE A 77 -32.69 -10.89 21.12
C ILE A 77 -31.15 -10.91 21.16
N SER A 78 -30.56 -11.87 20.47
CA SER A 78 -29.13 -11.98 20.25
C SER A 78 -28.69 -10.99 19.17
N VAL A 79 -27.43 -10.55 19.24
CA VAL A 79 -26.81 -9.77 18.14
C VAL A 79 -26.84 -10.56 16.82
N LEU A 80 -26.84 -11.89 16.90
CA LEU A 80 -26.96 -12.76 15.74
C LEU A 80 -28.37 -12.80 15.12
N ASP A 81 -29.38 -12.31 15.85
CA ASP A 81 -30.77 -12.23 15.37
C ASP A 81 -31.02 -10.94 14.58
N LEU A 82 -30.01 -10.05 14.49
CA LEU A 82 -30.07 -8.84 13.66
C LEU A 82 -30.12 -9.21 12.16
N PRO A 83 -30.78 -8.39 11.32
CA PRO A 83 -30.72 -8.55 9.88
C PRO A 83 -29.28 -8.55 9.36
N GLU A 84 -29.00 -9.40 8.38
CA GLU A 84 -27.66 -9.62 7.79
C GLU A 84 -26.90 -8.32 7.51
N LEU A 85 -27.54 -7.37 6.81
CA LEU A 85 -26.93 -6.09 6.44
C LEU A 85 -26.58 -5.20 7.65
N VAL A 86 -27.39 -5.26 8.71
CA VAL A 86 -27.14 -4.49 9.93
C VAL A 86 -25.94 -5.06 10.67
N LEU A 87 -25.87 -6.39 10.76
CA LEU A 87 -24.74 -7.06 11.38
C LEU A 87 -23.44 -6.81 10.60
N GLU A 88 -23.48 -6.90 9.28
CA GLU A 88 -22.33 -6.60 8.42
C GLU A 88 -21.86 -5.14 8.56
N GLU A 89 -22.78 -4.17 8.62
CA GLU A 89 -22.44 -2.76 8.84
C GLU A 89 -21.79 -2.54 10.22
N ILE A 90 -22.30 -3.19 11.27
CA ILE A 90 -21.71 -3.12 12.61
C ILE A 90 -20.28 -3.68 12.59
N LEU A 91 -20.10 -4.87 12.02
CA LEU A 91 -18.79 -5.51 11.92
C LEU A 91 -17.82 -4.69 11.06
N GLY A 92 -18.28 -4.11 9.95
CA GLY A 92 -17.49 -3.28 9.04
C GLY A 92 -16.94 -2.00 9.67
N ARG A 93 -17.53 -1.53 10.77
CA ARG A 93 -17.06 -0.35 11.51
C ARG A 93 -16.09 -0.68 12.65
N LEU A 94 -15.86 -1.96 12.93
CA LEU A 94 -14.99 -2.37 14.03
C LEU A 94 -13.51 -2.24 13.64
N PRO A 95 -12.65 -1.76 14.54
CA PRO A 95 -11.21 -1.80 14.30
C PRO A 95 -10.70 -3.26 14.26
N PRO A 96 -9.52 -3.51 13.66
CA PRO A 96 -8.98 -4.86 13.46
C PRO A 96 -8.92 -5.70 14.75
N ALA A 97 -8.54 -5.09 15.87
CA ALA A 97 -8.47 -5.77 17.16
C ALA A 97 -9.85 -6.24 17.66
N SER A 98 -10.88 -5.42 17.46
CA SER A 98 -12.26 -5.74 17.85
C SER A 98 -12.86 -6.81 16.94
N LEU A 99 -12.59 -6.80 15.64
CA LEU A 99 -12.99 -7.88 14.74
C LEU A 99 -12.43 -9.23 15.19
N CYS A 100 -11.18 -9.26 15.62
CA CYS A 100 -10.56 -10.50 16.11
C CYS A 100 -11.14 -10.94 17.47
N GLN A 101 -11.51 -10.01 18.35
CA GLN A 101 -12.23 -10.34 19.58
C GLN A 101 -13.60 -10.93 19.27
N MET A 102 -14.36 -10.33 18.35
CA MET A 102 -15.66 -10.81 17.91
C MET A 102 -15.58 -12.20 17.26
N ALA A 103 -14.51 -12.48 16.51
CA ALA A 103 -14.24 -13.80 15.94
C ALA A 103 -14.03 -14.90 17.01
N GLY A 104 -13.74 -14.52 18.26
CA GLY A 104 -13.59 -15.42 19.40
C GLY A 104 -14.89 -15.87 20.04
N VAL A 105 -16.00 -15.14 19.82
CA VAL A 105 -17.26 -15.31 20.57
C VAL A 105 -18.02 -16.57 20.17
N CYS A 106 -18.25 -16.81 18.88
CA CYS A 106 -18.94 -18.00 18.38
C CYS A 106 -18.48 -18.36 16.95
N GLN A 107 -18.91 -19.52 16.43
CA GLN A 107 -18.52 -19.99 15.10
C GLN A 107 -19.05 -19.12 13.95
N ASP A 108 -20.22 -18.51 14.09
CA ASP A 108 -20.79 -17.64 13.05
C ASP A 108 -20.07 -16.30 12.97
N LEU A 109 -19.84 -15.64 14.12
CA LEU A 109 -19.03 -14.42 14.16
C LEU A 109 -17.59 -14.68 13.71
N ARG A 110 -17.03 -15.85 14.01
CA ARG A 110 -15.70 -16.23 13.50
C ARG A 110 -15.63 -16.25 11.99
N ARG A 111 -16.65 -16.80 11.31
CA ARG A 111 -16.71 -16.84 9.85
C ARG A 111 -16.86 -15.43 9.27
N ARG A 112 -17.77 -14.63 9.82
CA ARG A 112 -18.04 -13.26 9.38
C ARG A 112 -16.85 -12.33 9.59
N CYS A 113 -16.27 -12.29 10.79
CA CYS A 113 -15.15 -11.39 11.12
C CYS A 113 -13.84 -11.74 10.38
N ARG A 114 -13.76 -12.92 9.75
CA ARG A 114 -12.61 -13.35 8.93
C ARG A 114 -12.87 -13.21 7.42
N SER A 115 -14.02 -12.68 7.03
CA SER A 115 -14.38 -12.50 5.63
C SER A 115 -13.56 -11.38 4.97
N ASP A 116 -13.11 -11.61 3.75
CA ASP A 116 -12.19 -10.68 3.07
C ASP A 116 -12.79 -9.29 2.84
N HIS A 117 -14.10 -9.16 2.66
CA HIS A 117 -14.72 -7.85 2.39
C HIS A 117 -14.57 -6.87 3.56
N LEU A 118 -14.60 -7.33 4.82
CA LEU A 118 -14.37 -6.47 5.98
C LEU A 118 -12.91 -5.98 6.03
N TRP A 119 -11.97 -6.87 5.72
CA TRP A 119 -10.54 -6.57 5.74
C TRP A 119 -10.10 -5.74 4.53
N LYS A 120 -10.80 -5.85 3.40
CA LYS A 120 -10.59 -5.00 2.23
C LYS A 120 -10.75 -3.52 2.58
N THR A 121 -11.83 -3.15 3.28
CA THR A 121 -12.06 -1.75 3.68
C THR A 121 -10.96 -1.25 4.62
N LEU A 122 -10.58 -2.06 5.62
CA LEU A 122 -9.50 -1.71 6.55
C LEU A 122 -8.13 -1.55 5.86
N LEU A 123 -7.85 -2.38 4.86
CA LEU A 123 -6.66 -2.24 4.01
C LEU A 123 -6.71 -0.97 3.17
N GLU A 124 -7.85 -0.67 2.58
CA GLU A 124 -8.03 0.52 1.75
C GLU A 124 -7.87 1.80 2.57
N GLU A 125 -8.41 1.85 3.78
CA GLU A 125 -8.34 3.03 4.65
C GLU A 125 -6.94 3.30 5.17
N LYS A 126 -6.20 2.28 5.60
CA LYS A 126 -4.88 2.46 6.21
C LYS A 126 -3.72 2.34 5.21
N TRP A 127 -3.78 1.37 4.31
CA TRP A 127 -2.62 0.90 3.56
C TRP A 127 -2.65 1.27 2.06
N ALA A 128 -3.80 1.64 1.48
CA ALA A 128 -3.93 1.87 0.03
C ALA A 128 -2.92 2.86 -0.54
N ARG A 129 -2.50 3.86 0.25
CA ARG A 129 -1.52 4.84 -0.22
C ARG A 129 -0.14 4.23 -0.42
N VAL A 130 0.24 3.23 0.38
CA VAL A 130 1.63 2.76 0.50
C VAL A 130 1.83 1.38 -0.13
N VAL A 131 0.83 0.50 -0.07
CA VAL A 131 0.93 -0.87 -0.60
C VAL A 131 0.23 -0.99 -1.95
N GLY A 132 0.88 -1.66 -2.88
CA GLY A 132 0.36 -1.93 -4.22
C GLY A 132 0.51 -3.39 -4.65
N PRO A 133 0.26 -3.70 -5.93
CA PRO A 133 0.37 -5.06 -6.46
C PRO A 133 1.74 -5.71 -6.23
N SER A 134 2.82 -4.96 -6.38
CA SER A 134 4.18 -5.46 -6.18
C SER A 134 4.44 -5.82 -4.72
N ALA A 135 3.88 -5.06 -3.77
CA ALA A 135 3.92 -5.43 -2.36
C ALA A 135 3.15 -6.73 -2.13
N PHE A 136 1.93 -6.84 -2.69
CA PHE A 136 1.10 -8.04 -2.61
C PHE A 136 1.82 -9.31 -3.03
N GLN A 137 2.42 -9.26 -4.22
CA GLN A 137 3.21 -10.38 -4.76
C GLN A 137 4.40 -10.73 -3.88
N GLU A 138 5.06 -9.74 -3.27
CA GLU A 138 6.21 -9.98 -2.40
C GLU A 138 5.83 -10.76 -1.14
N TRP A 139 4.72 -10.44 -0.46
CA TRP A 139 4.32 -11.27 0.67
C TRP A 139 3.79 -12.64 0.27
N GLN A 140 3.10 -12.78 -0.87
CA GLN A 140 2.74 -14.12 -1.37
C GLN A 140 3.99 -14.97 -1.57
N ARG A 141 5.04 -14.39 -2.17
CA ARG A 141 6.34 -15.05 -2.34
C ARG A 141 6.94 -15.47 -1.00
N GLN A 142 6.90 -14.60 0.01
CA GLN A 142 7.44 -14.94 1.33
C GLN A 142 6.64 -16.01 2.06
N VAL A 143 5.31 -16.01 1.93
CA VAL A 143 4.45 -17.05 2.49
C VAL A 143 4.79 -18.42 1.89
N ILE A 144 4.99 -18.49 0.57
CA ILE A 144 5.42 -19.73 -0.12
C ILE A 144 6.79 -20.20 0.39
N LEU A 145 7.79 -19.30 0.42
CA LEU A 145 9.13 -19.64 0.89
C LEU A 145 9.15 -20.12 2.34
N THR A 146 8.34 -19.50 3.21
CA THR A 146 8.20 -19.91 4.60
C THR A 146 7.58 -21.30 4.71
N ALA A 147 6.60 -21.62 3.85
CA ALA A 147 5.97 -22.94 3.81
C ALA A 147 6.92 -24.03 3.32
N GLU A 148 7.79 -23.73 2.35
CA GLU A 148 8.80 -24.67 1.83
C GLU A 148 9.92 -24.97 2.82
N GLN A 149 10.28 -24.00 3.66
CA GLN A 149 11.31 -24.14 4.70
C GLN A 149 10.78 -24.78 5.99
N ALA A 150 9.47 -24.96 6.13
CA ALA A 150 8.90 -25.62 7.29
C ALA A 150 9.30 -27.11 7.31
N PRO A 151 9.89 -27.62 8.41
CA PRO A 151 10.22 -29.04 8.49
C PRO A 151 8.94 -29.87 8.31
N PRO A 152 9.03 -31.08 7.69
CA PRO A 152 7.90 -31.98 7.62
C PRO A 152 7.39 -32.21 9.06
N ALA A 153 6.11 -31.95 9.28
CA ALA A 153 5.49 -31.97 10.60
C ALA A 153 5.62 -33.37 11.23
N GLU A 154 6.71 -33.61 11.96
CA GLU A 154 6.79 -34.71 12.90
C GLU A 154 5.83 -34.40 14.05
N ARG A 155 4.83 -35.28 14.22
CA ARG A 155 3.86 -35.19 15.32
C ARG A 155 4.63 -35.11 16.64
N PRO A 156 4.44 -34.07 17.47
CA PRO A 156 5.19 -33.99 18.72
C PRO A 156 4.71 -35.08 19.70
N PRO A 157 5.62 -35.76 20.42
CA PRO A 157 5.24 -36.68 21.48
C PRO A 157 4.67 -35.90 22.68
N ARG A 158 3.60 -36.44 23.26
CA ARG A 158 2.94 -35.92 24.46
C ARG A 158 3.86 -36.05 25.69
N ILE A 159 4.48 -34.96 26.17
CA ILE A 159 5.04 -34.91 27.54
C ILE A 159 4.82 -33.51 28.15
N TRP A 160 4.32 -33.51 29.39
CA TRP A 160 4.01 -32.37 30.23
C TRP A 160 5.25 -31.68 30.81
N GLY A 161 5.16 -30.35 31.03
CA GLY A 161 5.79 -29.69 32.18
C GLY A 161 6.85 -28.63 31.89
N TRP A 162 6.48 -27.38 32.18
CA TRP A 162 7.30 -26.24 32.66
C TRP A 162 7.70 -25.09 31.70
N PRO A 163 7.84 -23.86 32.25
CA PRO A 163 7.40 -22.64 31.60
C PRO A 163 8.56 -21.72 31.19
N LEU A 164 8.43 -21.06 30.04
CA LEU A 164 9.20 -19.87 29.72
C LEU A 164 8.27 -18.80 29.17
N SER A 165 7.86 -17.94 30.09
CA SER A 165 7.41 -16.58 29.85
C SER A 165 8.49 -15.78 29.10
N CYS A 166 8.02 -14.88 28.24
CA CYS A 166 8.76 -13.87 27.46
C CYS A 166 9.30 -14.38 26.11
N PHE A 167 8.45 -14.38 25.07
CA PHE A 167 8.48 -13.44 23.94
C PHE A 167 7.18 -13.63 23.10
N TRP A 168 6.36 -12.56 23.02
CA TRP A 168 5.16 -12.35 22.17
C TRP A 168 3.79 -12.88 22.68
N PRO A 169 2.73 -12.05 22.67
CA PRO A 169 1.40 -12.47 23.11
C PRO A 169 0.56 -12.98 21.93
N LEU A 170 0.96 -14.11 21.33
CA LEU A 170 0.01 -14.93 20.56
C LEU A 170 -0.89 -15.72 21.53
N LYS A 171 -1.76 -15.01 22.27
CA LYS A 171 -2.90 -15.62 22.98
C LYS A 171 -4.09 -15.83 22.05
N TRP A 172 -3.87 -16.13 20.77
CA TRP A 172 -4.94 -16.16 19.75
C TRP A 172 -5.31 -17.56 19.26
N LEU A 173 -4.73 -18.62 19.82
CA LEU A 173 -5.08 -20.00 19.46
C LEU A 173 -5.26 -20.97 20.64
N ASN A 174 -5.46 -20.48 21.86
CA ASN A 174 -5.88 -21.37 22.96
C ASN A 174 -7.40 -21.60 22.93
N LEU A 175 -7.88 -22.13 21.82
CA LEU A 175 -9.18 -22.75 21.70
C LEU A 175 -8.99 -24.26 21.96
N GLN A 176 -8.81 -24.62 23.22
CA GLN A 176 -8.75 -26.03 23.62
C GLN A 176 -10.01 -26.73 23.09
N ASN A 177 -9.79 -27.69 22.18
CA ASN A 177 -10.75 -28.60 21.50
C ASN A 177 -11.26 -28.25 20.09
N GLN A 178 -10.72 -27.26 19.38
CA GLN A 178 -10.93 -27.17 17.93
C GLN A 178 -9.60 -26.92 17.22
N THR A 179 -9.31 -27.73 16.21
CA THR A 179 -8.14 -27.55 15.32
C THR A 179 -8.06 -26.08 14.88
N PRO A 180 -6.96 -25.37 15.17
CA PRO A 180 -6.74 -24.03 14.66
C PRO A 180 -6.90 -24.01 13.15
N ALA A 181 -7.98 -23.43 12.64
CA ALA A 181 -8.02 -23.01 11.26
C ALA A 181 -7.03 -21.83 11.16
N VAL A 182 -5.78 -22.16 10.86
CA VAL A 182 -4.79 -21.24 10.30
C VAL A 182 -5.53 -20.48 9.19
N PRO A 183 -5.60 -19.14 9.25
CA PRO A 183 -6.21 -18.39 8.16
C PRO A 183 -5.57 -18.87 6.86
N PRO A 184 -6.34 -19.05 5.78
CA PRO A 184 -5.75 -19.42 4.50
C PRO A 184 -4.58 -18.46 4.24
N PRO A 185 -3.41 -18.96 3.83
CA PRO A 185 -2.23 -18.15 3.54
C PRO A 185 -2.49 -17.00 2.55
N ASP A 186 -3.67 -17.00 1.90
CA ASP A 186 -4.10 -16.05 0.87
C ASP A 186 -5.26 -15.11 1.30
N SER A 187 -5.61 -15.03 2.60
CA SER A 187 -6.70 -14.13 3.06
C SER A 187 -6.24 -12.67 3.25
N LEU A 188 -7.15 -11.70 3.03
CA LEU A 188 -6.85 -10.27 3.25
C LEU A 188 -6.59 -9.94 4.72
N MET A 189 -7.18 -10.72 5.63
CA MET A 189 -6.85 -10.64 7.05
C MET A 189 -5.37 -10.97 7.30
N ALA A 190 -4.87 -12.07 6.72
CA ALA A 190 -3.47 -12.46 6.88
C ALA A 190 -2.52 -11.42 6.27
N TRP A 191 -2.89 -10.87 5.11
CA TRP A 191 -2.19 -9.75 4.47
C TRP A 191 -2.07 -8.53 5.40
N TYR A 192 -3.20 -8.07 5.95
CA TYR A 192 -3.24 -6.93 6.87
C TYR A 192 -2.33 -7.15 8.09
N TRP A 193 -2.35 -8.34 8.68
CA TRP A 193 -1.52 -8.64 9.85
C TRP A 193 -0.03 -8.74 9.53
N ALA A 194 0.35 -9.23 8.35
CA ALA A 194 1.74 -9.25 7.94
C ALA A 194 2.31 -7.81 7.83
N LEU A 195 1.50 -6.89 7.29
CA LEU A 195 1.86 -5.46 7.24
C LEU A 195 1.95 -4.85 8.65
N GLU A 196 0.92 -5.02 9.47
CA GLU A 196 0.85 -4.49 10.85
C GLU A 196 1.97 -4.98 11.76
N SER A 197 2.42 -6.21 11.56
CA SER A 197 3.47 -6.82 12.38
C SER A 197 4.87 -6.42 11.94
N GLY A 198 5.02 -5.82 10.75
CA GLY A 198 6.34 -5.59 10.18
C GLY A 198 7.09 -6.89 9.90
N SER A 199 6.39 -7.99 9.62
CA SER A 199 7.04 -9.31 9.47
C SER A 199 7.89 -9.41 8.21
N PHE A 200 7.75 -8.48 7.28
CA PHE A 200 8.44 -8.50 6.00
C PHE A 200 8.80 -7.12 5.48
N TRP A 201 9.70 -7.11 4.50
CA TRP A 201 10.04 -5.95 3.69
C TRP A 201 9.24 -5.98 2.39
N PHE A 202 8.72 -4.83 1.94
CA PHE A 202 7.92 -4.75 0.71
C PHE A 202 8.28 -3.52 -0.14
N PRO A 203 8.17 -3.60 -1.47
CA PRO A 203 8.49 -2.49 -2.35
C PRO A 203 7.49 -1.33 -2.20
N ALA A 204 8.01 -0.12 -2.09
CA ALA A 204 7.26 1.13 -2.18
C ALA A 204 8.18 2.27 -2.69
N GLN A 205 7.64 3.48 -2.75
CA GLN A 205 8.42 4.67 -3.07
C GLN A 205 8.44 5.65 -1.90
N VAL A 206 9.61 6.25 -1.69
CA VAL A 206 9.85 7.28 -0.68
C VAL A 206 10.07 8.60 -1.38
N TYR A 207 9.21 9.58 -1.08
CA TYR A 207 9.42 10.98 -1.42
C TYR A 207 10.63 11.52 -0.65
N ASN A 208 11.53 12.15 -1.39
CA ASN A 208 12.66 12.84 -0.82
C ASN A 208 12.18 14.13 -0.16
N ARG A 209 12.36 14.22 1.16
CA ARG A 209 12.24 15.48 1.90
C ARG A 209 13.64 15.99 2.17
N GLU A 210 13.77 17.31 2.22
CA GLU A 210 15.02 18.04 2.45
C GLU A 210 15.72 17.61 3.75
N ASN A 211 16.50 16.53 3.70
CA ASN A 211 17.54 16.25 4.68
C ASN A 211 18.82 17.01 4.27
N GLY A 212 18.71 18.30 3.97
CA GLY A 212 19.85 19.19 3.67
C GLY A 212 20.48 19.05 2.28
N HIS A 213 19.87 18.31 1.35
CA HIS A 213 20.34 18.21 -0.04
C HIS A 213 19.35 18.84 -1.03
N VAL A 214 19.43 20.16 -1.13
CA VAL A 214 18.68 21.02 -2.07
C VAL A 214 18.69 20.49 -3.52
N GLY A 215 19.72 19.75 -3.92
CA GLY A 215 19.84 19.23 -5.28
C GLY A 215 18.77 18.23 -5.72
N PHE A 216 18.03 17.59 -4.82
CA PHE A 216 17.14 16.45 -5.13
C PHE A 216 15.68 16.65 -4.68
N MET A 217 15.22 17.88 -4.52
CA MET A 217 13.84 18.14 -4.08
C MET A 217 12.83 17.70 -5.15
N LEU A 218 11.61 17.42 -4.70
CA LEU A 218 10.53 16.95 -5.57
C LEU A 218 10.92 15.70 -6.37
N SER A 219 11.63 14.79 -5.70
CA SER A 219 11.96 13.48 -6.23
C SER A 219 11.43 12.37 -5.33
N CYS A 220 11.29 11.16 -5.88
CA CYS A 220 11.02 9.96 -5.10
C CYS A 220 11.83 8.77 -5.61
N TYR A 221 12.12 7.82 -4.72
CA TYR A 221 12.97 6.67 -4.99
C TYR A 221 12.30 5.38 -4.55
N ASP A 222 12.56 4.31 -5.29
CA ASP A 222 12.16 2.96 -4.90
C ASP A 222 12.95 2.53 -3.67
N ALA A 223 12.25 1.96 -2.68
CA ALA A 223 12.83 1.38 -1.48
C ALA A 223 12.03 0.16 -1.05
N GLU A 224 12.66 -0.69 -0.27
CA GLU A 224 11.94 -1.71 0.49
C GLU A 224 11.57 -1.12 1.84
N LEU A 225 10.29 -1.21 2.22
CA LEU A 225 9.77 -0.70 3.47
C LEU A 225 9.49 -1.81 4.47
N ASN A 226 9.71 -1.52 5.74
CA ASN A 226 9.29 -2.35 6.86
C ASN A 226 8.60 -1.46 7.90
N TYR A 227 7.39 -1.82 8.30
CA TYR A 227 6.58 -1.03 9.23
C TYR A 227 6.92 -1.38 10.68
N ASP A 228 7.07 -0.37 11.52
CA ASP A 228 7.17 -0.51 12.97
C ASP A 228 5.92 0.08 13.64
N ARG A 229 5.08 -0.82 14.15
CA ARG A 229 3.84 -0.47 14.85
C ARG A 229 4.07 0.31 16.14
N GLN A 230 5.23 0.18 16.81
CA GLN A 230 5.48 0.88 18.07
C GLN A 230 5.67 2.38 17.86
N THR A 231 6.37 2.73 16.78
CA THR A 231 6.69 4.12 16.41
C THR A 231 5.71 4.70 15.38
N ASP A 232 4.82 3.86 14.85
CA ASP A 232 3.93 4.18 13.72
C ASP A 232 4.68 4.77 12.51
N ALA A 233 5.85 4.21 12.24
CA ALA A 233 6.77 4.68 11.21
C ALA A 233 7.39 3.52 10.44
N PHE A 234 8.17 3.85 9.42
CA PHE A 234 8.78 2.88 8.53
C PHE A 234 10.31 2.95 8.56
N LYS A 235 10.90 1.80 8.31
CA LYS A 235 12.28 1.68 7.87
C LYS A 235 12.28 1.59 6.36
N ALA A 236 13.08 2.41 5.69
CA ALA A 236 13.27 2.36 4.24
C ALA A 236 14.68 1.87 3.92
N ARG A 237 14.76 0.70 3.28
CA ARG A 237 16.01 0.13 2.77
C ARG A 237 16.15 0.46 1.30
N TYR A 238 17.13 1.29 0.98
CA TYR A 238 17.45 1.65 -0.40
C TYR A 238 18.37 0.61 -1.03
N PRO A 239 18.16 0.26 -2.31
CA PRO A 239 19.00 -0.71 -3.01
C PRO A 239 20.46 -0.24 -3.03
N PRO A 240 21.43 -1.17 -2.93
CA PRO A 240 22.83 -0.82 -3.06
C PRO A 240 23.11 -0.18 -4.43
N HIS A 241 24.06 0.75 -4.46
CA HIS A 241 24.40 1.53 -5.65
C HIS A 241 25.93 1.54 -5.83
N GLY A 242 26.39 0.96 -6.94
CA GLY A 242 27.82 0.76 -7.21
C GLY A 242 28.51 0.00 -6.09
N GLN A 243 29.51 0.64 -5.47
CA GLN A 243 30.27 0.08 -4.33
C GLN A 243 29.63 0.37 -2.96
N ARG A 244 28.53 1.12 -2.90
CA ARG A 244 27.88 1.49 -1.65
C ARG A 244 26.93 0.38 -1.20
N THR A 245 27.02 0.03 0.09
CA THR A 245 26.09 -0.89 0.75
C THR A 245 24.68 -0.32 0.78
N ALA A 246 23.69 -1.19 0.99
CA ALA A 246 22.31 -0.77 1.23
C ALA A 246 22.27 0.18 2.44
N VAL A 247 21.53 1.28 2.30
CA VAL A 247 21.32 2.27 3.35
C VAL A 247 19.92 2.06 3.90
N VAL A 248 19.80 2.05 5.23
CA VAL A 248 18.50 2.00 5.91
C VAL A 248 18.25 3.35 6.57
N GLU A 249 17.17 4.00 6.16
CA GLU A 249 16.62 5.18 6.80
C GLU A 249 15.53 4.73 7.79
N GLU A 250 15.62 5.22 9.02
CA GLU A 250 14.69 4.88 10.11
C GLU A 250 13.72 6.05 10.33
N GLY A 251 12.50 5.75 10.81
CA GLY A 251 11.52 6.78 11.17
C GLY A 251 10.86 7.49 9.98
N VAL A 252 10.82 6.85 8.81
CA VAL A 252 10.13 7.38 7.62
C VAL A 252 8.63 7.44 7.88
N GLN A 253 8.05 8.62 7.75
CA GLN A 253 6.64 8.88 8.05
C GLN A 253 5.73 8.56 6.88
N TRP A 254 4.46 8.25 7.18
CA TRP A 254 3.44 7.89 6.19
C TRP A 254 3.34 8.88 5.03
N GLU A 255 3.46 10.19 5.28
CA GLU A 255 3.29 11.27 4.28
C GLU A 255 4.38 11.26 3.22
N ARG A 256 5.51 10.60 3.49
CA ARG A 256 6.62 10.46 2.54
C ARG A 256 6.50 9.21 1.68
N LEU A 257 5.44 8.42 1.84
CA LEU A 257 5.34 7.12 1.21
C LEU A 257 4.22 7.07 0.19
N ARG A 258 4.48 6.37 -0.91
CA ARG A 258 3.44 5.94 -1.83
C ARG A 258 3.72 4.54 -2.38
N ALA A 259 2.67 3.88 -2.85
CA ALA A 259 2.81 2.69 -3.68
C ALA A 259 3.51 3.06 -5.01
N PRO A 260 4.31 2.15 -5.60
CA PRO A 260 4.92 2.40 -6.90
C PRO A 260 3.81 2.59 -7.94
N PRO A 261 3.80 3.70 -8.69
CA PRO A 261 2.76 4.01 -9.67
C PRO A 261 2.89 3.19 -10.96
N VAL A 262 4.05 2.56 -11.17
CA VAL A 262 4.34 1.70 -12.32
C VAL A 262 5.15 0.49 -11.83
N ASP A 263 4.97 -0.66 -12.47
CA ASP A 263 5.71 -1.89 -12.16
C ASP A 263 7.12 -1.94 -12.80
N THR A 264 7.57 -0.83 -13.40
CA THR A 264 8.91 -0.76 -14.01
C THR A 264 9.99 -0.78 -12.93
N PRO A 265 10.94 -1.74 -12.94
CA PRO A 265 12.02 -1.75 -11.96
C PRO A 265 12.91 -0.51 -12.04
N ALA A 266 13.48 -0.09 -10.91
CA ALA A 266 14.31 1.11 -10.81
C ALA A 266 15.53 1.13 -11.74
N GLN A 267 16.05 -0.02 -12.19
CA GLN A 267 17.20 -0.10 -13.12
C GLN A 267 16.80 -0.07 -14.60
N VAL A 268 15.49 -0.12 -14.89
CA VAL A 268 14.96 -0.26 -16.24
C VAL A 268 14.36 1.07 -16.70
N LEU A 269 14.68 1.45 -17.94
CA LEU A 269 14.10 2.62 -18.58
C LEU A 269 12.59 2.39 -18.77
N HIS A 270 11.78 3.28 -18.21
CA HIS A 270 10.33 3.26 -18.37
C HIS A 270 9.93 3.63 -19.79
N GLN A 271 9.02 2.86 -20.37
CA GLN A 271 8.48 3.12 -21.70
C GLN A 271 7.37 4.17 -21.63
N SER A 272 7.71 5.41 -21.97
CA SER A 272 6.77 6.52 -22.00
C SER A 272 5.71 6.33 -23.09
N ASP A 273 4.45 6.23 -22.70
CA ASP A 273 3.29 6.15 -23.61
C ASP A 273 2.66 7.53 -23.90
N CYS A 274 2.98 8.54 -23.10
CA CYS A 274 2.35 9.86 -23.12
C CYS A 274 3.08 10.92 -23.96
N LEU A 275 4.26 10.63 -24.52
CA LEU A 275 5.14 11.65 -25.13
C LEU A 275 4.50 12.42 -26.28
N ALA A 276 3.69 11.75 -27.11
CA ALA A 276 2.99 12.38 -28.21
C ALA A 276 2.01 13.44 -27.72
N ASP A 277 1.36 13.18 -26.58
CA ASP A 277 0.24 13.97 -26.03
C ASP A 277 0.70 15.09 -25.08
N LEU A 278 2.01 15.20 -24.78
CA LEU A 278 2.53 16.22 -23.88
C LEU A 278 2.35 17.62 -24.46
N GLN A 279 1.78 18.51 -23.64
CA GLN A 279 1.50 19.91 -23.92
C GLN A 279 2.05 20.80 -22.80
N PRO A 280 2.43 22.06 -23.09
CA PRO A 280 2.84 22.99 -22.05
C PRO A 280 1.79 23.11 -20.94
N GLY A 281 2.25 23.09 -19.69
CA GLY A 281 1.43 23.06 -18.48
C GLY A 281 1.09 21.66 -17.96
N ASP A 282 1.37 20.60 -18.73
CA ASP A 282 1.19 19.23 -18.23
C ASP A 282 2.19 18.92 -17.11
N HIS A 283 1.70 18.27 -16.05
CA HIS A 283 2.52 17.78 -14.96
C HIS A 283 3.08 16.40 -15.30
N VAL A 284 4.35 16.17 -15.00
CA VAL A 284 5.03 14.91 -15.34
C VAL A 284 5.93 14.43 -14.21
N GLU A 285 6.18 13.13 -14.21
CA GLU A 285 7.32 12.53 -13.53
C GLU A 285 8.28 11.96 -14.57
N VAL A 286 9.55 12.32 -14.46
CA VAL A 286 10.62 11.85 -15.34
C VAL A 286 11.59 11.00 -14.55
N GLN A 287 11.98 9.85 -15.09
CA GLN A 287 13.07 9.07 -14.53
C GLN A 287 14.37 9.87 -14.62
N TRP A 288 15.13 9.90 -13.54
CA TRP A 288 16.43 10.55 -13.51
C TRP A 288 17.42 9.72 -12.71
N ARG A 289 18.66 9.63 -13.19
CA ARG A 289 19.79 9.06 -12.43
C ARG A 289 21.08 9.82 -12.67
N ARG A 290 21.95 9.83 -11.66
CA ARG A 290 23.24 10.54 -11.74
C ARG A 290 24.20 9.91 -12.76
N ASN A 291 24.30 8.59 -12.74
CA ASN A 291 25.09 7.82 -13.69
C ASN A 291 24.49 6.40 -13.84
N LYS A 292 25.08 5.58 -14.70
CA LYS A 292 24.54 4.25 -15.05
C LYS A 292 24.60 3.21 -13.93
N ASP A 293 25.38 3.46 -12.87
CA ASP A 293 25.46 2.60 -11.68
C ASP A 293 24.34 2.89 -10.67
N PHE A 294 23.63 4.02 -10.82
CA PHE A 294 22.50 4.37 -9.97
C PHE A 294 21.18 3.88 -10.58
N PRO A 295 20.23 3.41 -9.75
CA PRO A 295 18.85 3.25 -10.19
C PRO A 295 18.24 4.62 -10.53
N TYR A 296 17.21 4.61 -11.38
CA TYR A 296 16.36 5.76 -11.61
C TYR A 296 15.56 6.10 -10.34
N GLY A 297 15.54 7.38 -9.99
CA GLY A 297 14.46 7.97 -9.22
C GLY A 297 13.46 8.65 -10.16
N TRP A 298 12.35 9.14 -9.61
CA TRP A 298 11.38 9.93 -10.35
C TRP A 298 11.42 11.36 -9.89
N TRP A 299 11.52 12.30 -10.82
CA TRP A 299 11.54 13.73 -10.55
C TRP A 299 10.28 14.35 -11.10
N TYR A 300 9.64 15.18 -10.28
CA TYR A 300 8.49 15.96 -10.70
C TYR A 300 8.92 17.18 -11.50
N GLY A 301 8.19 17.45 -12.58
CA GLY A 301 8.35 18.64 -13.40
C GLY A 301 7.07 19.00 -14.13
N VAL A 302 7.14 20.10 -14.87
CA VAL A 302 6.05 20.59 -15.73
C VAL A 302 6.56 20.71 -17.16
N VAL A 303 5.72 20.41 -18.14
CA VAL A 303 6.07 20.67 -19.53
C VAL A 303 6.07 22.17 -19.77
N GLY A 304 7.23 22.70 -20.14
CA GLY A 304 7.44 24.11 -20.44
C GLY A 304 7.15 24.47 -21.89
N HIS A 305 7.21 25.78 -22.16
CA HIS A 305 7.22 26.29 -23.52
C HIS A 305 8.63 26.26 -24.12
N SER A 306 8.70 26.13 -25.44
CA SER A 306 9.96 26.36 -26.17
C SER A 306 10.39 27.82 -26.05
N GLU A 307 11.69 28.09 -26.13
CA GLU A 307 12.23 29.46 -26.01
C GLU A 307 11.68 30.44 -27.06
N ALA A 308 11.34 29.96 -28.24
CA ALA A 308 10.75 30.76 -29.31
C ALA A 308 9.23 31.00 -29.14
N CYS A 309 8.60 30.48 -28.08
CA CYS A 309 7.16 30.60 -27.85
C CYS A 309 6.88 31.65 -26.78
N GLU A 310 5.99 32.59 -27.10
CA GLU A 310 5.56 33.67 -26.20
C GLU A 310 4.63 33.20 -25.06
N GLY A 311 4.38 31.89 -24.92
CA GLY A 311 3.47 31.35 -23.89
C GLY A 311 1.98 31.66 -24.13
N ASN A 312 1.61 32.21 -25.28
CA ASN A 312 0.22 32.52 -25.60
C ASN A 312 -0.58 31.24 -25.89
N THR A 313 -1.58 30.94 -25.07
CA THR A 313 -2.43 29.74 -25.18
C THR A 313 -3.12 29.57 -26.53
N ARG A 314 -3.41 30.66 -27.25
CA ARG A 314 -4.10 30.59 -28.57
C ARG A 314 -3.17 30.35 -29.76
N HIS A 315 -1.87 30.63 -29.61
CA HIS A 315 -0.89 30.55 -30.70
C HIS A 315 0.29 29.60 -30.39
N CYS A 316 0.25 28.93 -29.24
CA CYS A 316 1.24 27.95 -28.87
C CYS A 316 1.26 26.78 -29.86
N ARG A 317 2.44 26.50 -30.42
CA ARG A 317 2.69 25.34 -31.29
C ARG A 317 3.71 24.35 -30.70
N CYS A 318 4.06 24.50 -29.43
CA CYS A 318 5.07 23.66 -28.78
C CYS A 318 4.71 22.17 -28.78
N HIS A 319 3.41 21.84 -28.80
CA HIS A 319 2.95 20.45 -28.90
C HIS A 319 3.33 19.78 -30.24
N PHE A 320 3.49 20.56 -31.31
CA PHE A 320 3.91 20.04 -32.62
C PHE A 320 5.42 19.97 -32.80
N LEU A 321 6.20 20.48 -31.84
CA LEU A 321 7.65 20.40 -31.86
C LEU A 321 8.10 19.02 -31.38
N ASP A 322 9.11 18.49 -32.05
CA ASP A 322 9.74 17.22 -31.67
C ASP A 322 10.45 17.34 -30.32
N THR A 323 10.94 18.52 -29.97
CA THR A 323 11.52 18.81 -28.67
C THR A 323 10.43 19.21 -27.67
N VAL A 324 10.39 18.51 -26.53
CA VAL A 324 9.61 18.89 -25.36
C VAL A 324 10.56 19.47 -24.33
N TRP A 325 10.16 20.57 -23.70
CA TRP A 325 10.93 21.18 -22.62
C TRP A 325 10.32 20.75 -21.29
N LEU A 326 11.12 20.16 -20.42
CA LEU A 326 10.77 19.90 -19.03
C LEU A 326 11.28 21.05 -18.18
N GLU A 327 10.43 21.55 -17.29
CA GLU A 327 10.74 22.62 -16.35
C GLU A 327 10.63 22.13 -14.91
N PHE A 328 11.71 22.33 -14.18
CA PHE A 328 11.87 22.01 -12.77
C PHE A 328 11.88 23.32 -11.99
N ASN A 329 10.68 23.84 -11.74
CA ASN A 329 10.47 25.17 -11.17
C ASN A 329 10.97 25.33 -9.72
N GLN A 330 11.30 24.22 -9.06
CA GLN A 330 11.99 24.23 -7.78
C GLN A 330 13.42 24.79 -7.86
N TYR A 331 14.04 24.88 -9.05
CA TYR A 331 15.37 25.48 -9.20
C TYR A 331 15.31 26.91 -9.71
N MET A 332 16.21 27.78 -9.22
CA MET A 332 16.30 29.18 -9.64
C MET A 332 16.53 29.35 -11.15
N VAL A 333 16.07 30.49 -11.69
CA VAL A 333 16.29 30.88 -13.08
C VAL A 333 17.80 30.96 -13.34
N GLY A 334 18.28 30.25 -14.37
CA GLY A 334 19.71 30.14 -14.68
C GLY A 334 20.39 28.88 -14.14
N SER A 335 19.75 28.11 -13.26
CA SER A 335 20.24 26.78 -12.90
C SER A 335 20.22 25.84 -14.10
N ARG A 336 21.32 25.11 -14.33
CA ARG A 336 21.39 24.06 -15.36
C ARG A 336 20.36 22.94 -15.13
N TRP A 337 19.91 22.77 -13.88
CA TRP A 337 18.92 21.76 -13.50
C TRP A 337 17.48 22.20 -13.72
N ARG A 338 17.25 23.49 -14.06
CA ARG A 338 15.91 24.03 -14.19
C ARG A 338 15.19 23.54 -15.44
N ARG A 339 15.93 23.27 -16.53
CA ARG A 339 15.33 22.90 -17.82
C ARG A 339 16.06 21.73 -18.44
N ALA A 340 15.30 20.78 -18.97
CA ALA A 340 15.82 19.69 -19.78
C ALA A 340 15.04 19.59 -21.10
N ALA A 341 15.75 19.36 -22.20
CA ALA A 341 15.15 19.10 -23.50
C ALA A 341 15.08 17.60 -23.74
N ILE A 342 13.95 17.10 -24.23
CA ILE A 342 13.75 15.70 -24.60
C ILE A 342 13.14 15.62 -26.00
N ASN A 343 13.39 14.53 -26.73
CA ASN A 343 12.80 14.30 -28.04
C ASN A 343 11.57 13.38 -27.96
N ARG A 344 10.36 13.86 -28.28
CA ARG A 344 9.12 13.05 -28.19
C ARG A 344 9.00 11.93 -29.24
N LYS A 345 9.74 11.99 -30.36
CA LYS A 345 9.63 10.99 -31.45
C LYS A 345 10.61 9.83 -31.30
N SER A 346 11.81 10.10 -30.81
CA SER A 346 12.90 9.13 -30.68
C SER A 346 13.48 9.12 -29.27
N HIS A 347 12.61 9.27 -28.26
CA HIS A 347 13.04 9.38 -26.88
C HIS A 347 13.80 8.13 -26.44
N ARG A 348 14.99 8.36 -25.89
CA ARG A 348 15.81 7.38 -25.19
C ARG A 348 16.35 8.04 -23.93
N GLU A 349 17.08 7.28 -23.13
CA GLU A 349 17.87 7.92 -22.08
C GLU A 349 18.81 8.97 -22.70
N GLU A 350 18.70 10.21 -22.24
CA GLU A 350 19.48 11.37 -22.70
C GLU A 350 20.12 12.08 -21.51
N GLY A 351 21.33 12.60 -21.69
CA GLY A 351 22.06 13.30 -20.64
C GLY A 351 23.53 12.86 -20.52
N ASN A 352 24.15 13.28 -19.43
CA ASN A 352 25.58 13.08 -19.17
C ASN A 352 25.84 13.05 -17.66
N GLU A 353 27.07 12.82 -17.22
CA GLU A 353 27.39 12.72 -15.79
C GLU A 353 27.34 14.07 -15.05
N GLU A 354 27.34 15.20 -15.76
CA GLU A 354 27.25 16.54 -15.15
C GLU A 354 25.81 16.95 -14.83
N GLU A 355 24.87 16.60 -15.72
CA GLU A 355 23.43 16.93 -15.67
C GLU A 355 22.56 15.72 -15.29
N GLY A 356 23.17 14.56 -15.12
CA GLY A 356 22.47 13.29 -14.99
C GLY A 356 21.81 12.84 -16.28
N PHE A 357 21.18 11.67 -16.21
CA PHE A 357 20.51 11.00 -17.31
C PHE A 357 19.00 11.02 -17.08
N TYR A 358 18.26 11.61 -18.02
CA TYR A 358 16.82 11.66 -18.06
C TYR A 358 16.29 10.49 -18.89
N GLY A 359 15.38 9.74 -18.30
CA GLY A 359 14.83 8.50 -18.84
C GLY A 359 13.34 8.61 -19.17
N GLY A 360 12.58 7.57 -18.83
CA GLY A 360 11.16 7.47 -19.15
C GLY A 360 10.32 8.53 -18.44
N ILE A 361 9.18 8.85 -19.03
CA ILE A 361 8.31 9.94 -18.60
C ILE A 361 6.88 9.44 -18.48
N ARG A 362 6.26 9.85 -17.38
CA ARG A 362 4.86 9.62 -17.07
C ARG A 362 4.14 10.95 -16.94
N LYS A 363 3.00 11.09 -17.60
CA LYS A 363 2.10 12.23 -17.42
C LYS A 363 1.26 12.03 -16.16
N LEU A 364 1.17 13.05 -15.33
CA LEU A 364 0.31 13.09 -14.16
C LEU A 364 -1.04 13.70 -14.54
N THR A 365 -2.11 12.92 -14.40
CA THR A 365 -3.48 13.34 -14.68
C THR A 365 -4.32 13.49 -13.40
N SER A 366 -3.97 12.76 -12.34
CA SER A 366 -4.68 12.81 -11.07
C SER A 366 -4.38 14.11 -10.32
N ARG A 367 -5.44 14.82 -9.92
CA ARG A 367 -5.35 16.02 -9.08
C ARG A 367 -4.72 15.71 -7.71
N GLU A 368 -4.98 14.52 -7.18
CA GLU A 368 -4.40 14.07 -5.91
C GLU A 368 -2.88 13.92 -6.03
N ALA A 369 -2.39 13.24 -7.07
CA ALA A 369 -0.96 13.06 -7.30
C ALA A 369 -0.23 14.39 -7.49
N ILE A 370 -0.82 15.32 -8.26
CA ILE A 370 -0.29 16.68 -8.44
C ILE A 370 -0.33 17.45 -7.11
N GLY A 371 -1.42 17.31 -6.35
CA GLY A 371 -1.57 17.90 -5.01
C GLY A 371 -0.48 17.46 -4.05
N THR A 372 -0.17 16.16 -4.01
CA THR A 372 0.93 15.64 -3.18
C THR A 372 2.28 16.28 -3.52
N TRP A 373 2.59 16.48 -4.80
CA TRP A 373 3.82 17.17 -5.19
C TRP A 373 3.83 18.65 -4.80
N ASN A 374 2.69 19.32 -4.86
CA ASN A 374 2.58 20.70 -4.39
C ASN A 374 2.71 20.82 -2.86
N ASP A 375 2.22 19.84 -2.10
CA ASP A 375 2.37 19.79 -0.64
C ASP A 375 3.82 19.50 -0.21
N LEU A 376 4.61 18.89 -1.10
CA LEU A 376 6.04 18.63 -0.92
C LEU A 376 6.93 19.76 -1.44
N TRP A 377 6.34 20.86 -1.94
CA TRP A 377 7.09 21.98 -2.48
C TRP A 377 7.99 22.62 -1.42
N PRO A 378 9.25 22.96 -1.76
CA PRO A 378 10.14 23.67 -0.85
C PRO A 378 9.49 24.95 -0.32
N THR A 379 9.51 25.15 1.00
CA THR A 379 8.91 26.34 1.63
C THR A 379 9.90 27.50 1.76
N GLU A 380 11.19 27.24 1.59
CA GLU A 380 12.25 28.25 1.61
C GLU A 380 12.75 28.51 0.18
N ASP A 381 12.86 29.79 -0.20
CA ASP A 381 13.53 30.19 -1.42
C ASP A 381 15.01 29.80 -1.30
N LEU A 382 15.41 28.82 -2.11
CA LEU A 382 16.77 28.29 -2.14
C LEU A 382 17.72 29.39 -2.59
N GLN A 383 18.51 29.93 -1.67
CA GLN A 383 19.52 30.95 -1.94
C GLN A 383 20.72 30.41 -2.70
#